data_AF-A0A3Q0CVE3-F1
#
_entry.id   AF-A0A3Q0CVE3-F1
#
_cell.length_a   1.000
_cell.length_b   1.000
_cell.length_c   1.000
_cell.angle_alpha   90.00
_cell.angle_beta   90.00
_cell.angle_gamma   90.00
#
_symmetry.space_group_name_H-M   'P 1'
#
loop_
_entity.id
_entity.type
_entity.pdbx_description
1 polymer ?
#
loop_
_entity_poly.entity_id
_entity_poly.type
_entity_poly.pdbx_seq_one_letter_code
_entity_poly.pdbx_strand_id
1 'polypeptide(L)'
;MKSALCSRFFILLPWILIVIIMLDVDPRRPAPQLTSRPYFSPHTVGCGGSRIPLRRGSLGRDAAERQKRNESRPPLQAEPRLPTIYAITPTYSRPVQKAELTRLANTFRQVAQLHWILVEDRATRSELVSSFLARAGLPNTHLHVPTPRRYKRPWLPRATEQRNAGLAWLRQRHQHQSAQPGVLFFADDDNTYSLELFQEMRTTRKVSVWPVGLVGGRRYERPLVKNGKVVGWYTGWREDRPFAIDMAGPTN
;
A
#
# COMPACT_ATOMS: atom_id res chain seq x y z
N MET A 1 -33.14 46.30 8.17
CA MET A 1 -32.92 45.81 6.79
C MET A 1 -31.42 45.74 6.41
N LYS A 2 -30.54 45.15 7.24
CA LYS A 2 -29.08 45.05 6.96
C LYS A 2 -28.50 43.63 6.96
N SER A 3 -29.30 42.60 7.29
CA SER A 3 -28.81 41.23 7.48
C SER A 3 -28.76 40.39 6.19
N ALA A 4 -29.66 40.64 5.22
CA ALA A 4 -29.74 39.83 3.99
C ALA A 4 -28.60 40.11 2.97
N LEU A 5 -28.01 41.30 2.99
CA LEU A 5 -26.90 41.66 2.09
C LEU A 5 -25.58 41.01 2.52
N CYS A 6 -25.27 40.95 3.82
CA CYS A 6 -24.07 40.26 4.29
C CYS A 6 -24.11 38.75 4.03
N SER A 7 -25.27 38.10 4.20
CA SER A 7 -25.40 36.65 4.01
C SER A 7 -25.14 36.23 2.55
N ARG A 8 -25.63 37.00 1.56
CA ARG A 8 -25.36 36.72 0.15
C ARG A 8 -23.89 36.97 -0.25
N PHE A 9 -23.22 37.91 0.42
CA PHE A 9 -21.81 38.22 0.15
C PHE A 9 -20.88 37.08 0.60
N PHE A 10 -21.14 36.46 1.76
CA PHE A 10 -20.34 35.31 2.24
C PHE A 10 -20.59 34.02 1.46
N ILE A 11 -21.75 33.86 0.83
CA ILE A 11 -22.04 32.70 -0.03
C ILE A 11 -21.28 32.78 -1.36
N LEU A 12 -21.02 33.99 -1.86
CA LEU A 12 -20.36 34.21 -3.17
C LEU A 12 -18.83 34.28 -3.07
N LEU A 13 -18.28 34.61 -1.90
CA LEU A 13 -16.85 34.70 -1.64
C LEU A 13 -16.04 33.45 -2.07
N PRO A 14 -16.48 32.20 -1.78
CA PRO A 14 -15.76 31.00 -2.21
C PRO A 14 -15.73 30.87 -3.74
N TRP A 15 -16.82 31.22 -4.41
CA TRP A 15 -16.95 31.14 -5.86
C TRP A 15 -16.11 32.21 -6.57
N ILE A 16 -16.06 33.43 -6.03
CA ILE A 16 -15.21 34.50 -6.53
C ILE A 16 -13.73 34.12 -6.38
N LEU A 17 -13.34 33.52 -5.25
CA LEU A 17 -11.97 33.04 -5.03
C LEU A 17 -11.58 31.95 -6.05
N ILE A 18 -12.48 31.01 -6.37
CA ILE A 18 -12.24 29.97 -7.38
C ILE A 18 -12.05 30.59 -8.77
N VAL A 19 -12.85 31.59 -9.14
CA VAL A 19 -12.73 32.29 -10.43
C VAL A 19 -11.41 33.07 -10.52
N ILE A 20 -11.01 33.74 -9.44
CA ILE A 20 -9.71 34.44 -9.37
C ILE A 20 -8.55 33.44 -9.52
N ILE A 21 -8.59 32.30 -8.82
CA ILE A 21 -7.57 31.25 -8.96
C ILE A 21 -7.56 30.68 -10.39
N MET A 22 -8.72 30.46 -11.00
CA MET A 22 -8.81 29.97 -12.38
C MET A 22 -8.31 30.99 -13.43
N LEU A 23 -8.43 32.29 -13.16
CA LEU A 23 -7.93 33.35 -14.05
C LEU A 23 -6.44 33.64 -13.85
N ASP A 24 -5.90 33.42 -12.64
CA ASP A 24 -4.46 33.60 -12.34
C ASP A 24 -3.63 32.34 -12.66
N VAL A 25 -4.28 31.18 -12.82
CA VAL A 25 -3.67 29.98 -13.40
C VAL A 25 -3.58 30.17 -14.91
N ASP A 26 -2.49 30.78 -15.35
CA ASP A 26 -2.10 30.82 -16.75
C ASP A 26 -1.72 29.39 -17.21
N PRO A 27 -2.52 28.74 -18.10
CA PRO A 27 -2.27 27.37 -18.53
C PRO A 27 -1.00 27.24 -19.40
N ARG A 28 -0.34 28.36 -19.74
CA ARG A 28 0.89 28.40 -20.52
C ARG A 28 2.15 28.54 -19.68
N ARG A 29 2.04 28.67 -18.35
CA ARG A 29 3.22 28.65 -17.47
C ARG A 29 3.71 27.21 -17.30
N PRO A 30 4.92 26.86 -17.79
CA PRO A 30 5.52 25.59 -17.44
C PRO A 30 5.75 25.55 -15.93
N ALA A 31 5.41 24.41 -15.30
CA ALA A 31 5.68 24.19 -13.89
C ALA A 31 7.16 24.45 -13.60
N PRO A 32 7.51 25.16 -12.50
CA PRO A 32 8.90 25.34 -12.14
C PRO A 32 9.54 23.97 -11.96
N GLN A 33 10.66 23.75 -12.65
CA GLN A 33 11.43 22.52 -12.48
C GLN A 33 11.81 22.41 -11.01
N LEU A 34 11.30 21.38 -10.33
CA LEU A 34 11.83 20.93 -9.06
C LEU A 34 13.27 20.48 -9.32
N THR A 35 14.21 21.41 -9.20
CA THR A 35 15.62 21.08 -9.10
C THR A 35 15.75 20.16 -7.90
N SER A 36 16.12 18.92 -8.16
CA SER A 36 16.52 17.95 -7.15
C SER A 36 17.72 18.51 -6.39
N ARG A 37 17.45 19.28 -5.34
CA ARG A 37 18.45 19.52 -4.29
C ARG A 37 18.68 18.16 -3.62
N PRO A 38 19.89 17.59 -3.68
CA PRO A 38 20.18 16.44 -2.86
C PRO A 38 20.10 16.89 -1.39
N TYR A 39 19.22 16.25 -0.64
CA TYR A 39 19.23 16.31 0.81
C TYR A 39 20.63 15.87 1.26
N PHE A 40 21.35 16.80 1.90
CA PHE A 40 22.61 16.53 2.57
C PHE A 40 22.38 15.43 3.62
N SER A 41 23.02 14.28 3.41
CA SER A 41 23.17 13.25 4.45
C SER A 41 24.45 13.56 5.23
N PRO A 42 24.42 13.62 6.58
CA PRO A 42 25.55 14.06 7.38
C PRO A 42 26.54 12.89 7.58
N HIS A 43 27.38 12.64 6.58
CA HIS A 43 28.65 11.96 6.79
C HIS A 43 29.75 12.66 6.01
N THR A 44 30.19 13.79 6.54
CA THR A 44 31.48 14.40 6.23
C THR A 44 32.57 13.75 7.07
N VAL A 45 33.49 13.05 6.40
CA VAL A 45 34.91 12.99 6.75
C VAL A 45 35.60 12.98 5.38
N GLY A 46 36.21 14.04 4.86
CA GLY A 46 37.16 14.93 5.50
C GLY A 46 38.57 14.45 5.13
N CYS A 47 39.11 14.90 4.00
CA CYS A 47 40.52 15.31 3.87
C CYS A 47 40.82 15.80 2.44
N GLY A 48 41.35 17.02 2.33
CA GLY A 48 41.88 17.58 1.10
C GLY A 48 43.34 17.21 0.86
N GLY A 49 43.87 17.67 -0.28
CA GLY A 49 45.30 17.91 -0.45
C GLY A 49 46.00 17.17 -1.60
N SER A 50 46.27 17.95 -2.66
CA SER A 50 47.57 18.02 -3.34
C SER A 50 47.90 17.07 -4.50
N ARG A 51 48.43 17.70 -5.56
CA ARG A 51 48.92 17.15 -6.84
C ARG A 51 50.43 16.80 -6.77
N ILE A 52 50.79 15.67 -7.42
CA ILE A 52 52.06 15.32 -8.15
C ILE A 52 53.27 14.85 -7.28
N PRO A 53 54.19 13.95 -7.74
CA PRO A 53 54.35 13.24 -9.03
C PRO A 53 54.48 11.69 -8.97
N LEU A 54 54.42 11.06 -10.17
CA LEU A 54 54.87 9.69 -10.44
C LEU A 54 56.28 9.42 -9.90
N ARG A 55 56.44 8.31 -9.16
CA ARG A 55 57.74 7.63 -8.98
C ARG A 55 57.59 6.13 -9.23
N ARG A 56 58.36 5.67 -10.20
CA ARG A 56 58.54 4.29 -10.66
C ARG A 56 59.27 3.47 -9.58
N GLY A 57 58.72 2.32 -9.18
CA GLY A 57 59.47 1.27 -8.45
C GLY A 57 58.66 0.46 -7.44
N SER A 58 58.78 -0.87 -7.54
CA SER A 58 58.36 -1.91 -6.58
C SER A 58 56.89 -2.36 -6.58
N LEU A 59 56.45 -2.93 -7.71
CA LEU A 59 55.32 -3.86 -7.77
C LEU A 59 55.78 -5.21 -7.18
N GLY A 60 55.36 -5.56 -5.97
CA GLY A 60 55.61 -6.94 -5.50
C GLY A 60 55.25 -7.30 -4.06
N ARG A 61 55.15 -6.36 -3.11
CA ARG A 61 54.85 -6.70 -1.70
C ARG A 61 53.47 -6.26 -1.21
N ASP A 62 52.94 -5.14 -1.69
CA ASP A 62 51.69 -4.58 -1.18
C ASP A 62 50.43 -5.30 -1.69
N ALA A 63 50.54 -6.06 -2.79
CA ALA A 63 49.43 -6.85 -3.34
C ALA A 63 49.08 -8.04 -2.45
N ALA A 64 50.07 -8.68 -1.84
CA ALA A 64 49.87 -9.86 -0.99
C ALA A 64 49.19 -9.52 0.35
N GLU A 65 49.49 -8.34 0.90
CA GLU A 65 48.90 -7.87 2.16
C GLU A 65 47.45 -7.38 1.97
N ARG A 66 47.16 -6.77 0.82
CA ARG A 66 45.80 -6.36 0.43
C ARG A 66 44.90 -7.57 0.14
N GLN A 67 45.47 -8.65 -0.39
CA GLN A 67 44.76 -9.92 -0.61
C GLN A 67 44.34 -10.56 0.74
N LYS A 68 45.25 -10.63 1.72
CA LYS A 68 44.96 -11.20 3.05
C LYS A 68 43.89 -10.43 3.86
N ARG A 69 43.78 -9.11 3.66
CA ARG A 69 42.74 -8.29 4.30
C ARG A 69 41.37 -8.44 3.65
N ASN A 70 41.30 -8.87 2.38
CA ASN A 70 40.02 -9.12 1.70
C ASN A 70 39.44 -10.51 1.98
N GLU A 71 40.26 -11.48 2.39
CA GLU A 71 39.82 -12.85 2.75
C GLU A 71 39.28 -12.98 4.18
N SER A 72 39.48 -11.98 5.02
CA SER A 72 39.07 -11.98 6.44
C SER A 72 37.75 -11.24 6.71
N ARG A 73 37.06 -10.79 5.66
CA ARG A 73 35.72 -10.20 5.82
C ARG A 73 34.72 -11.36 5.88
N PRO A 74 34.02 -11.59 7.01
CA PRO A 74 32.95 -12.58 7.03
C PRO A 74 31.97 -12.26 5.90
N PRO A 75 31.40 -13.26 5.22
CA PRO A 75 30.40 -13.01 4.19
C PRO A 75 29.34 -12.11 4.81
N LEU A 76 29.10 -10.95 4.19
CA LEU A 76 27.97 -10.08 4.54
C LEU A 76 26.75 -10.99 4.56
N GLN A 77 26.23 -11.26 5.76
CA GLN A 77 25.03 -12.07 5.91
C GLN A 77 23.98 -11.41 5.02
N ALA A 78 23.39 -12.18 4.11
CA ALA A 78 22.31 -11.67 3.30
C ALA A 78 21.23 -11.19 4.26
N GLU A 79 21.02 -9.87 4.33
CA GLU A 79 20.00 -9.27 5.18
C GLU A 79 18.68 -10.05 4.99
N PRO A 80 18.00 -10.44 6.08
CA PRO A 80 16.78 -11.22 5.99
C PRO A 80 15.81 -10.50 5.03
N ARG A 81 15.45 -11.17 3.93
CA ARG A 81 14.52 -10.58 2.95
C ARG A 81 13.20 -10.29 3.65
N LEU A 82 12.82 -9.02 3.68
CA LEU A 82 11.57 -8.57 4.27
C LEU A 82 10.39 -9.31 3.60
N PRO A 83 9.46 -9.95 4.35
CA PRO A 83 8.34 -10.67 3.77
C PRO A 83 7.45 -9.78 2.90
N THR A 84 7.05 -10.30 1.73
CA THR A 84 6.14 -9.58 0.82
C THR A 84 4.72 -9.59 1.38
N ILE A 85 4.07 -8.42 1.44
CA ILE A 85 2.63 -8.32 1.67
C ILE A 85 1.91 -8.38 0.33
N TYR A 86 1.07 -9.39 0.14
CA TYR A 86 0.14 -9.49 -0.97
C TYR A 86 -1.22 -8.94 -0.55
N ALA A 87 -1.53 -7.71 -0.96
CA ALA A 87 -2.81 -7.09 -0.70
C ALA A 87 -3.79 -7.42 -1.84
N ILE A 88 -4.82 -8.23 -1.58
CA ILE A 88 -5.89 -8.50 -2.54
C ILE A 88 -7.00 -7.47 -2.31
N THR A 89 -7.24 -6.64 -3.32
CA THR A 89 -8.27 -5.62 -3.30
C THR A 89 -9.30 -5.89 -4.40
N PRO A 90 -10.53 -6.28 -4.04
CA PRO A 90 -11.63 -6.27 -4.99
C PRO A 90 -12.09 -4.84 -5.25
N THR A 91 -12.45 -4.51 -6.48
CA THR A 91 -13.02 -3.21 -6.84
C THR A 91 -14.09 -3.35 -7.92
N TYR A 92 -14.96 -2.35 -8.07
CA TYR A 92 -15.99 -2.31 -9.10
C TYR A 92 -16.26 -0.88 -9.52
N SER A 93 -16.77 -0.72 -10.75
CA SER A 93 -17.08 0.59 -11.32
C SER A 93 -18.21 1.27 -10.55
N ARG A 94 -17.89 2.41 -9.92
CA ARG A 94 -18.83 3.31 -9.23
C ARG A 94 -18.27 4.75 -9.23
N PRO A 95 -19.09 5.79 -8.99
CA PRO A 95 -18.63 7.19 -9.06
C PRO A 95 -17.37 7.47 -8.23
N VAL A 96 -17.28 6.90 -7.03
CA VAL A 96 -16.14 7.12 -6.12
C VAL A 96 -14.92 6.23 -6.40
N GLN A 97 -15.01 5.23 -7.30
CA GLN A 97 -13.99 4.19 -7.48
C GLN A 97 -12.56 4.76 -7.59
N LYS A 98 -12.36 5.75 -8.46
CA LYS A 98 -11.04 6.35 -8.68
C LYS A 98 -10.52 7.05 -7.43
N ALA A 99 -11.38 7.71 -6.65
CA ALA A 99 -10.99 8.38 -5.42
C ALA A 99 -10.57 7.38 -4.34
N GLU A 100 -11.33 6.29 -4.18
CA GLU A 100 -11.05 5.20 -3.24
C GLU A 100 -9.70 4.52 -3.56
N LEU A 101 -9.50 4.16 -4.83
CA LEU A 101 -8.22 3.60 -5.27
C LEU A 101 -7.05 4.58 -5.09
N THR A 102 -7.27 5.87 -5.33
CA THR A 102 -6.22 6.90 -5.17
C THR A 102 -5.75 6.99 -3.72
N ARG A 103 -6.67 7.11 -2.76
CA ARG A 103 -6.26 7.18 -1.34
C ARG A 103 -5.64 5.88 -0.86
N LEU A 104 -6.14 4.73 -1.32
CA LEU A 104 -5.57 3.44 -0.96
C LEU A 104 -4.15 3.28 -1.51
N ALA A 105 -3.92 3.64 -2.78
CA ALA A 105 -2.59 3.63 -3.39
C ALA A 105 -1.63 4.59 -2.68
N ASN A 106 -2.09 5.75 -2.22
CA ASN A 106 -1.28 6.67 -1.42
C ASN A 106 -0.80 6.03 -0.11
N THR A 107 -1.65 5.24 0.55
CA THR A 107 -1.26 4.46 1.73
C THR A 107 -0.28 3.34 1.37
N PHE A 108 -0.63 2.51 0.38
CA PHE A 108 0.17 1.33 0.01
C PHE A 108 1.57 1.68 -0.51
N ARG A 109 1.73 2.82 -1.18
CA ARG A 109 3.03 3.30 -1.66
C ARG A 109 4.03 3.61 -0.55
N GLN A 110 3.58 3.76 0.69
CA GLN A 110 4.42 3.96 1.87
C GLN A 110 4.83 2.63 2.53
N VAL A 111 4.31 1.50 2.06
CA VAL A 111 4.56 0.18 2.64
C VAL A 111 5.66 -0.54 1.86
N ALA A 112 6.78 -0.82 2.51
CA ALA A 112 7.87 -1.58 1.91
C ALA A 112 7.43 -3.02 1.57
N GLN A 113 7.94 -3.57 0.46
CA GLN A 113 7.65 -4.94 -0.01
C GLN A 113 6.14 -5.26 -0.02
N LEU A 114 5.33 -4.37 -0.61
CA LEU A 114 3.91 -4.62 -0.86
C LEU A 114 3.69 -4.87 -2.35
N HIS A 115 2.96 -5.94 -2.67
CA HIS A 115 2.47 -6.27 -4.00
C HIS A 115 0.95 -6.18 -4.02
N TRP A 116 0.40 -5.28 -4.82
CA TRP A 116 -1.03 -5.02 -4.86
C TRP A 116 -1.73 -5.82 -5.96
N ILE A 117 -2.63 -6.72 -5.56
CA ILE A 117 -3.44 -7.54 -6.47
C ILE A 117 -4.82 -6.88 -6.55
N LEU A 118 -5.04 -6.05 -7.58
CA LEU A 118 -6.30 -5.35 -7.80
C LEU A 118 -7.17 -6.16 -8.76
N VAL A 119 -8.37 -6.53 -8.29
CA VAL A 119 -9.28 -7.43 -9.02
C VAL A 119 -10.62 -6.74 -9.29
N GLU A 120 -10.91 -6.47 -10.56
CA GLU A 120 -12.17 -5.83 -10.96
C GLU A 120 -13.35 -6.82 -11.03
N ASP A 121 -14.51 -6.45 -10.49
CA ASP A 121 -15.81 -7.07 -10.80
C ASP A 121 -16.28 -6.65 -12.20
N ARG A 122 -15.61 -7.21 -13.21
CA ARG A 122 -15.89 -6.98 -14.64
C ARG A 122 -15.50 -8.18 -15.48
N ALA A 123 -16.14 -8.29 -16.65
CA ALA A 123 -15.79 -9.27 -17.67
C ALA A 123 -14.44 -8.97 -18.33
N THR A 124 -14.00 -7.71 -18.37
CA THR A 124 -12.74 -7.25 -18.96
C THR A 124 -12.12 -6.14 -18.13
N ARG A 125 -10.79 -5.99 -18.19
CA ARG A 125 -10.07 -4.88 -17.56
C ARG A 125 -10.57 -3.54 -18.07
N SER A 126 -10.82 -2.59 -17.17
CA SER A 126 -11.21 -1.23 -17.55
C SER A 126 -10.00 -0.36 -17.88
N GLU A 127 -10.19 0.59 -18.80
CA GLU A 127 -9.16 1.58 -19.13
C GLU A 127 -8.82 2.45 -17.91
N LEU A 128 -9.84 2.84 -17.13
CA LEU A 128 -9.66 3.63 -15.91
C LEU A 128 -8.65 2.97 -14.96
N VAL A 129 -8.87 1.69 -14.63
CA VAL A 129 -8.03 0.97 -13.67
C VAL A 129 -6.65 0.66 -14.27
N SER A 130 -6.59 0.28 -15.55
CA SER A 130 -5.32 0.04 -16.26
C SER A 130 -4.43 1.29 -16.25
N SER A 131 -4.97 2.43 -16.70
CA SER A 131 -4.28 3.72 -16.69
C SER A 131 -3.93 4.21 -15.28
N PHE A 132 -4.77 3.92 -14.29
CA PHE A 132 -4.52 4.26 -12.89
C PHE A 132 -3.33 3.47 -12.33
N LEU A 133 -3.33 2.14 -12.46
CA LEU A 133 -2.27 1.27 -11.96
C LEU A 133 -0.92 1.54 -12.63
N ALA A 134 -0.91 1.87 -13.92
CA ALA A 134 0.30 2.25 -14.65
C ALA A 134 1.01 3.48 -14.04
N ARG A 135 0.25 4.37 -13.38
CA ARG A 135 0.78 5.59 -12.74
C ARG A 135 0.85 5.49 -11.21
N ALA A 136 0.39 4.39 -10.61
CA ALA A 136 0.27 4.27 -9.16
C ALA A 136 1.63 4.19 -8.44
N GLY A 137 2.69 3.75 -9.15
CA GLY A 137 4.05 3.72 -8.62
C GLY A 137 4.29 2.63 -7.56
N LEU A 138 3.50 1.56 -7.56
CA LEU A 138 3.72 0.39 -6.72
C LEU A 138 3.63 -0.93 -7.52
N PRO A 139 4.35 -1.99 -7.12
CA PRO A 139 4.23 -3.31 -7.74
C PRO A 139 2.79 -3.80 -7.66
N ASN A 140 2.22 -4.18 -8.80
CA ASN A 140 0.82 -4.58 -8.86
C ASN A 140 0.55 -5.69 -9.87
N THR A 141 -0.62 -6.31 -9.72
CA THR A 141 -1.20 -7.24 -10.68
C THR A 141 -2.65 -6.87 -10.87
N HIS A 142 -3.03 -6.66 -12.12
CA HIS A 142 -4.38 -6.28 -12.52
C HIS A 142 -5.14 -7.51 -13.03
N LEU A 143 -6.12 -7.97 -12.26
CA LEU A 143 -7.00 -9.09 -12.61
C LEU A 143 -8.43 -8.58 -12.80
N HIS A 144 -9.28 -9.44 -13.36
CA HIS A 144 -10.72 -9.18 -13.46
C HIS A 144 -11.49 -10.50 -13.43
N VAL A 145 -12.67 -10.49 -12.83
CA VAL A 145 -13.63 -11.59 -12.89
C VAL A 145 -15.02 -11.02 -12.62
N PRO A 146 -16.03 -11.26 -13.47
CA PRO A 146 -17.37 -10.76 -13.21
C PRO A 146 -18.07 -11.61 -12.16
N THR A 147 -18.71 -10.98 -11.18
CA THR A 147 -19.64 -11.67 -10.30
C THR A 147 -20.93 -11.99 -11.07
N PRO A 148 -21.40 -13.25 -11.12
CA PRO A 148 -22.65 -13.61 -11.77
C PRO A 148 -23.84 -12.80 -11.23
N ARG A 149 -24.74 -12.35 -12.12
CA ARG A 149 -25.89 -11.48 -11.76
C ARG A 149 -26.72 -12.02 -10.59
N ARG A 150 -26.91 -13.34 -10.51
CA ARG A 150 -27.66 -13.99 -9.42
C ARG A 150 -27.10 -13.72 -8.01
N TYR A 151 -25.80 -13.40 -7.92
CA TYR A 151 -25.12 -13.11 -6.66
C TYR A 151 -24.98 -11.60 -6.38
N LYS A 152 -25.41 -10.72 -7.29
CA LYS A 152 -25.43 -9.26 -7.07
C LYS A 152 -26.71 -8.85 -6.33
N ARG A 153 -26.88 -9.32 -5.10
CA ARG A 153 -28.01 -8.97 -4.22
C ARG A 153 -27.48 -8.30 -2.94
N PRO A 154 -28.19 -7.32 -2.35
CA PRO A 154 -27.71 -6.59 -1.18
C PRO A 154 -27.31 -7.49 -0.01
N TRP A 155 -28.08 -8.53 0.25
CA TRP A 155 -27.86 -9.47 1.37
C TRP A 155 -26.84 -10.59 1.05
N LEU A 156 -26.24 -10.61 -0.14
CA LEU A 156 -25.23 -11.60 -0.50
C LEU A 156 -23.83 -11.00 -0.38
N PRO A 157 -22.83 -11.80 0.03
CA PRO A 157 -21.47 -11.33 0.15
C PRO A 157 -20.95 -10.85 -1.21
N ARG A 158 -20.40 -9.63 -1.21
CA ARG A 158 -19.72 -9.06 -2.37
C ARG A 158 -18.28 -9.55 -2.42
N ALA A 159 -17.67 -9.41 -3.61
CA ALA A 159 -16.25 -9.62 -3.83
C ALA A 159 -15.71 -11.06 -3.69
N THR A 160 -16.55 -12.08 -3.48
CA THR A 160 -16.10 -13.48 -3.32
C THR A 160 -15.29 -13.98 -4.52
N GLU A 161 -15.80 -13.79 -5.74
CA GLU A 161 -15.12 -14.25 -6.96
C GLU A 161 -13.78 -13.56 -7.16
N GLN A 162 -13.73 -12.26 -6.85
CA GLN A 162 -12.55 -11.43 -7.00
C GLN A 162 -11.45 -11.83 -6.02
N ARG A 163 -11.81 -12.10 -4.76
CA ARG A 163 -10.88 -12.63 -3.76
C ARG A 163 -10.36 -14.02 -4.14
N ASN A 164 -11.24 -14.89 -4.64
CA ASN A 164 -10.86 -16.21 -5.14
C ASN A 164 -9.91 -16.14 -6.34
N ALA A 165 -10.13 -15.22 -7.28
CA ALA A 165 -9.22 -14.99 -8.40
C ALA A 165 -7.84 -14.51 -7.93
N GLY A 166 -7.77 -13.61 -6.94
CA GLY A 166 -6.51 -13.21 -6.33
C GLY A 166 -5.77 -14.38 -5.65
N LEU A 167 -6.50 -15.24 -4.93
CA LEU A 167 -5.94 -16.47 -4.34
C LEU A 167 -5.44 -17.45 -5.41
N ALA A 168 -6.20 -17.65 -6.49
CA ALA A 168 -5.83 -18.54 -7.58
C ALA A 168 -4.54 -18.06 -8.27
N TRP A 169 -4.46 -16.76 -8.56
CA TRP A 169 -3.26 -16.14 -9.10
C TRP A 169 -2.06 -16.34 -8.18
N LEU A 170 -2.21 -16.12 -6.87
CA LEU A 170 -1.11 -16.26 -5.92
C LEU A 170 -0.60 -17.72 -5.85
N ARG A 171 -1.52 -18.70 -5.84
CA ARG A 171 -1.15 -20.13 -5.88
C ARG A 171 -0.38 -20.47 -7.16
N GLN A 172 -0.85 -20.00 -8.32
CA GLN A 172 -0.18 -20.22 -9.61
C GLN A 172 1.21 -19.56 -9.65
N ARG A 173 1.31 -18.31 -9.18
CA ARG A 173 2.54 -17.50 -9.15
C ARG A 173 3.67 -18.20 -8.39
N HIS A 174 3.34 -18.94 -7.34
CA HIS A 174 4.29 -19.60 -6.45
C HIS A 174 4.38 -21.12 -6.62
N GLN A 175 3.59 -21.73 -7.50
CA GLN A 175 3.52 -23.19 -7.69
C GLN A 175 4.88 -23.84 -7.97
N HIS A 176 5.75 -23.15 -8.71
CA HIS A 176 7.07 -23.63 -9.11
C HIS A 176 8.23 -22.84 -8.47
N GLN A 177 7.94 -22.04 -7.45
CA GLN A 177 8.95 -21.24 -6.76
C GLN A 177 9.29 -21.87 -5.42
N SER A 178 10.55 -21.72 -4.98
CA SER A 178 10.91 -22.01 -3.59
C SER A 178 10.08 -21.12 -2.67
N ALA A 179 9.66 -21.68 -1.53
CA ALA A 179 8.82 -20.98 -0.56
C ALA A 179 9.45 -19.63 -0.19
N GLN A 180 8.82 -18.54 -0.63
CA GLN A 180 9.21 -17.18 -0.27
C GLN A 180 8.40 -16.73 0.94
N PRO A 181 9.02 -16.02 1.90
CA PRO A 181 8.28 -15.46 3.02
C PRO A 181 7.31 -14.39 2.51
N GLY A 182 6.05 -14.50 2.90
CA GLY A 182 5.03 -13.54 2.54
C GLY A 182 3.76 -13.71 3.36
N VAL A 183 2.95 -12.67 3.39
CA VAL A 183 1.64 -12.64 4.03
C VAL A 183 0.60 -12.12 3.05
N LEU A 184 -0.57 -12.72 3.08
CA LEU A 184 -1.72 -12.28 2.29
C LEU A 184 -2.68 -11.50 3.18
N PHE A 185 -3.20 -10.41 2.65
CA PHE A 185 -4.20 -9.57 3.31
C PHE A 185 -5.31 -9.21 2.33
N PHE A 186 -6.57 -9.38 2.73
CA PHE A 186 -7.71 -8.90 1.97
C PHE A 186 -8.00 -7.47 2.39
N ALA A 187 -7.89 -6.54 1.44
CA ALA A 187 -8.03 -5.12 1.69
C ALA A 187 -9.09 -4.53 0.75
N ASP A 188 -10.31 -4.33 1.23
CA ASP A 188 -11.38 -3.68 0.46
C ASP A 188 -11.01 -2.23 0.13
N ASP A 189 -11.48 -1.75 -1.03
CA ASP A 189 -11.02 -0.48 -1.62
C ASP A 189 -11.50 0.77 -0.86
N ASP A 190 -12.55 0.64 -0.05
CA ASP A 190 -13.18 1.72 0.71
C ASP A 190 -12.79 1.74 2.21
N ASN A 191 -11.92 0.85 2.67
CA ASN A 191 -11.46 0.84 4.06
C ASN A 191 -10.29 1.79 4.31
N THR A 192 -10.01 2.07 5.58
CA THR A 192 -8.88 2.92 6.00
C THR A 192 -7.86 2.09 6.76
N TYR A 193 -6.59 2.18 6.36
CA TYR A 193 -5.50 1.39 6.93
C TYR A 193 -4.39 2.28 7.48
N SER A 194 -4.01 2.04 8.73
CA SER A 194 -2.80 2.62 9.34
C SER A 194 -1.54 1.93 8.81
N LEU A 195 -0.41 2.65 8.73
CA LEU A 195 0.87 2.04 8.34
C LEU A 195 1.37 0.99 9.34
N GLU A 196 1.07 1.17 10.63
CA GLU A 196 1.42 0.24 11.71
C GLU A 196 0.88 -1.18 11.47
N LEU A 197 -0.36 -1.28 10.98
CA LEU A 197 -1.01 -2.56 10.64
C LEU A 197 -0.16 -3.43 9.69
N PHE A 198 0.53 -2.81 8.72
CA PHE A 198 1.38 -3.54 7.77
C PHE A 198 2.70 -4.01 8.40
N GLN A 199 3.13 -3.42 9.52
CA GLN A 199 4.26 -3.94 10.29
C GLN A 199 3.81 -5.12 11.15
N GLU A 200 2.65 -4.99 11.81
CA GLU A 200 2.07 -6.06 12.62
C GLU A 200 1.84 -7.35 11.82
N MET A 201 1.15 -7.27 10.67
CA MET A 201 0.84 -8.47 9.87
C MET A 201 2.08 -9.11 9.23
N ARG A 202 3.20 -8.39 9.11
CA ARG A 202 4.41 -8.84 8.42
C ARG A 202 4.98 -10.13 9.00
N THR A 203 4.81 -10.30 10.32
CA THR A 203 5.40 -11.41 11.08
C THR A 203 4.48 -12.62 11.20
N THR A 204 3.36 -12.61 10.47
CA THR A 204 2.36 -13.70 10.49
C THR A 204 2.98 -15.03 10.07
N ARG A 205 2.83 -16.05 10.93
CA ARG A 205 3.25 -17.44 10.62
C ARG A 205 2.13 -18.35 10.14
N LYS A 206 0.90 -18.08 10.60
CA LYS A 206 -0.31 -18.84 10.21
C LYS A 206 -1.42 -17.88 9.86
N VAL A 207 -2.11 -17.36 10.87
CA VAL A 207 -3.16 -16.35 10.75
C VAL A 207 -3.01 -15.40 11.94
N SER A 208 -2.93 -14.11 11.64
CA SER A 208 -2.94 -13.02 12.62
C SER A 208 -4.33 -12.39 12.66
N VAL A 209 -4.75 -11.89 13.81
CA VAL A 209 -6.04 -11.20 13.99
C VAL A 209 -5.86 -9.94 14.82
N TRP A 210 -6.67 -8.92 14.55
CA TRP A 210 -6.62 -7.62 15.22
C TRP A 210 -8.02 -7.02 15.34
N PRO A 211 -8.21 -6.00 16.20
CA PRO A 211 -9.45 -5.23 16.26
C PRO A 211 -9.76 -4.50 14.94
N VAL A 212 -11.05 -4.39 14.61
CA VAL A 212 -11.53 -3.65 13.43
C VAL A 212 -12.56 -2.61 13.89
N GLY A 213 -12.40 -1.37 13.44
CA GLY A 213 -13.30 -0.27 13.78
C GLY A 213 -14.55 -0.20 12.90
N LEU A 214 -15.62 0.42 13.40
CA LEU A 214 -16.84 0.77 12.65
C LEU A 214 -17.48 -0.41 11.90
N VAL A 215 -17.58 -1.56 12.56
CA VAL A 215 -18.07 -2.81 11.97
C VAL A 215 -19.07 -3.51 12.90
N GLY A 216 -19.94 -4.34 12.33
CA GLY A 216 -20.93 -5.13 13.10
C GLY A 216 -21.90 -4.29 13.92
N GLY A 217 -22.19 -3.06 13.49
CA GLY A 217 -23.04 -2.12 14.24
C GLY A 217 -22.42 -1.59 15.54
N ARG A 218 -21.11 -1.76 15.74
CA ARG A 218 -20.37 -1.31 16.93
C ARG A 218 -19.27 -0.32 16.56
N ARG A 219 -18.72 0.36 17.58
CA ARG A 219 -17.53 1.22 17.44
C ARG A 219 -16.32 0.42 16.96
N TYR A 220 -16.19 -0.81 17.41
CA TYR A 220 -15.19 -1.78 16.98
C TYR A 220 -15.62 -3.20 17.35
N GLU A 221 -15.04 -4.17 16.67
CA GLU A 221 -15.04 -5.59 17.05
C GLU A 221 -13.60 -6.03 17.32
N ARG A 222 -13.40 -7.03 18.18
CA ARG A 222 -12.05 -7.51 18.52
C ARG A 222 -12.01 -8.97 18.94
N PRO A 223 -10.86 -9.66 18.75
CA PRO A 223 -10.63 -10.93 19.43
C PRO A 223 -10.55 -10.73 20.95
N LEU A 224 -11.05 -11.71 21.70
CA LEU A 224 -10.81 -11.86 23.13
C LEU A 224 -9.58 -12.75 23.30
N VAL A 225 -8.56 -12.24 23.99
CA VAL A 225 -7.27 -12.93 24.14
C VAL A 225 -7.00 -13.24 25.61
N LYS A 226 -6.64 -14.49 25.91
CA LYS A 226 -6.18 -14.94 27.22
C LYS A 226 -4.91 -15.77 27.04
N ASN A 227 -3.84 -15.40 27.74
CA ASN A 227 -2.53 -16.10 27.67
C ASN A 227 -2.00 -16.26 26.23
N GLY A 228 -2.11 -15.20 25.42
CA GLY A 228 -1.66 -15.22 24.01
C GLY A 228 -2.51 -16.05 23.05
N LYS A 229 -3.66 -16.57 23.50
CA LYS A 229 -4.59 -17.35 22.67
C LYS A 229 -5.93 -16.64 22.54
N VAL A 230 -6.52 -16.70 21.35
CA VAL A 230 -7.89 -16.24 21.13
C VAL A 230 -8.86 -17.22 21.80
N VAL A 231 -9.70 -16.70 22.69
CA VAL A 231 -10.69 -17.48 23.46
C VAL A 231 -12.14 -17.14 23.10
N GLY A 232 -12.35 -16.13 22.26
CA GLY A 232 -13.66 -15.69 21.82
C GLY A 232 -13.59 -14.39 21.03
N TRP A 233 -14.75 -13.79 20.79
CA TRP A 233 -14.91 -12.59 19.97
C TRP A 233 -15.83 -11.58 20.65
N TYR A 234 -15.44 -10.32 20.63
CA TYR A 234 -16.34 -9.21 20.94
C TYR A 234 -16.92 -8.70 19.61
N THR A 235 -18.15 -9.11 19.31
CA THR A 235 -18.85 -8.80 18.06
C THR A 235 -20.31 -8.40 18.34
N GLY A 236 -20.92 -7.63 17.43
CA GLY A 236 -22.35 -7.31 17.47
C GLY A 236 -23.22 -8.26 16.68
N TRP A 237 -22.61 -9.16 15.90
CA TRP A 237 -23.31 -9.93 14.89
C TRP A 237 -22.80 -11.37 14.81
N ARG A 238 -23.71 -12.31 15.08
CA ARG A 238 -23.48 -13.77 15.02
C ARG A 238 -22.22 -14.20 15.76
N GLU A 239 -22.29 -14.09 17.09
CA GLU A 239 -21.25 -14.51 18.04
C GLU A 239 -20.96 -16.02 18.00
N ASP A 240 -21.91 -16.82 17.53
CA ASP A 240 -21.84 -18.27 17.37
C ASP A 240 -20.92 -18.73 16.23
N ARG A 241 -20.42 -17.80 15.40
CA ARG A 241 -19.52 -18.14 14.29
C ARG A 241 -18.17 -18.65 14.80
N PRO A 242 -17.59 -19.68 14.16
CA PRO A 242 -16.24 -20.16 14.50
C PRO A 242 -15.18 -19.06 14.47
N PHE A 243 -15.29 -18.14 13.50
CA PHE A 243 -14.46 -16.95 13.36
C PHE A 243 -15.36 -15.72 13.23
N ALA A 244 -15.75 -15.12 14.35
CA ALA A 244 -16.61 -13.96 14.39
C ALA A 244 -15.79 -12.65 14.28
N ILE A 245 -15.13 -12.51 13.13
CA ILE A 245 -14.33 -11.35 12.74
C ILE A 245 -14.70 -10.93 11.32
N ASP A 246 -14.56 -9.65 11.02
CA ASP A 246 -14.77 -9.12 9.68
C ASP A 246 -13.56 -9.42 8.76
N MET A 247 -13.77 -9.33 7.46
CA MET A 247 -12.73 -9.33 6.45
C MET A 247 -11.92 -8.01 6.45
N ALA A 248 -12.57 -6.86 6.71
CA ALA A 248 -12.04 -5.55 7.15
C ALA A 248 -13.11 -4.41 7.33
N GLY A 249 -14.41 -4.66 7.08
CA GLY A 249 -15.65 -3.88 7.37
C GLY A 249 -16.27 -3.18 6.14
N PRO A 250 -17.59 -2.96 5.96
CA PRO A 250 -18.78 -3.65 6.47
C PRO A 250 -19.48 -4.51 5.37
N THR A 251 -20.13 -5.60 5.79
CA THR A 251 -21.34 -6.10 5.11
C THR A 251 -22.55 -5.31 5.64
N ASN A 252 -22.91 -4.22 4.95
CA ASN A 252 -24.26 -3.67 5.02
C ASN A 252 -25.09 -4.24 3.87
#